data_AF-A0A0D3KDL9-F1
#
_entry.id   AF-A0A0D3KDL9-F1
#
_cell.length_a   1.000
_cell.length_b   1.000
_cell.length_c   1.000
_cell.angle_alpha   90.00
_cell.angle_beta   90.00
_cell.angle_gamma   90.00
#
_symmetry.space_group_name_H-M   'P 1'
#
loop_
_entity.id
_entity.type
_entity.pdbx_description
1 polymer ?
#
loop_
_entity_poly.entity_id
_entity_poly.type
_entity_poly.pdbx_seq_one_letter_code
_entity_poly.pdbx_strand_id
1 'polypeptide(L)'
;MDPPGKRTRVDDYYSASKKNGPPKATFSTPLRGGDDEEPESTQEDCHRLPSLSIGRGEDCDVQLSGDEGLVLRARNKSVFVRRGEVWEELPAGEETRIEEQQRWGLLRKSNRYRVRSVPPLCKVGSGSGSFDAGYSRLLCRVLAEGELQRNRKGVNRTLSKAAFTLDIDLEPPSPLAPPEDPAFETLGLVPLTTLRFLAAKPGLVEALWYLRGEATIDFLRRHKCRFWDAQASVDGVVGLNYGLLTRWPQAEGGRLNPLEKDVITPLCKRRGEPSRNLIVSLVHPSQATVQPACTSSAQFSVRGGSLDLALQQRSSDVILGLPHDAYVWSVILHLVAREVRRRTDGEVALSAGRLSIHLPAGSAHAYAVNEDALRELSRRAPKGGVAPRVLLRRDAPGLFELAALDDSPAMLRVEGYDDSCCHPRIVVAQANG
;
A
#
# COMPACT_ATOMS: atom_id res chain seq x y z
N MET A 1 31.82 17.47 31.13
CA MET A 1 32.23 16.65 29.97
C MET A 1 31.71 15.25 30.24
N ASP A 2 30.55 14.91 29.67
CA ASP A 2 30.05 13.52 29.67
C ASP A 2 30.64 12.76 28.48
N PRO A 3 30.92 11.46 28.61
CA PRO A 3 31.55 10.69 27.55
C PRO A 3 30.56 10.40 26.41
N PRO A 4 31.04 10.23 25.17
CA PRO A 4 30.18 10.06 24.00
C PRO A 4 29.42 8.73 24.07
N GLY A 5 28.11 8.81 23.80
CA GLY A 5 27.16 7.71 23.86
C GLY A 5 27.57 6.49 23.04
N LYS A 6 27.43 5.32 23.67
CA LYS A 6 27.57 4.01 23.02
C LYS A 6 26.53 3.91 21.89
N ARG A 7 27.02 3.82 20.65
CA ARG A 7 26.22 3.38 19.49
C ARG A 7 25.64 2.00 19.81
N THR A 8 24.32 1.90 19.95
CA THR A 8 23.62 0.62 20.12
C THR A 8 23.81 -0.18 18.83
N ARG A 9 24.58 -1.27 18.90
CA ARG A 9 24.78 -2.19 17.76
C ARG A 9 23.55 -3.08 17.67
N VAL A 10 23.21 -3.54 16.47
CA VAL A 10 22.13 -4.51 16.21
C VAL A 10 22.24 -5.75 17.12
N ASP A 11 23.46 -6.09 17.56
CA ASP A 11 23.75 -7.19 18.48
C ASP A 11 23.10 -7.00 19.87
N ASP A 12 22.88 -5.75 20.31
CA ASP A 12 22.29 -5.43 21.60
C ASP A 12 20.80 -5.84 21.70
N TYR A 13 20.14 -6.02 20.55
CA TYR A 13 18.69 -6.31 20.46
C TYR A 13 18.32 -7.70 21.01
N TYR A 14 19.19 -8.71 20.81
CA TYR A 14 18.96 -10.07 21.30
C TYR A 14 19.45 -10.29 22.74
N SER A 15 20.37 -9.47 23.23
CA SER A 15 20.81 -9.53 24.63
C SER A 15 19.75 -9.07 25.63
N ALA A 16 18.79 -8.24 25.20
CA ALA A 16 17.69 -7.79 26.05
C ALA A 16 16.64 -8.89 26.34
N SER A 17 16.46 -9.86 25.44
CA SER A 17 15.45 -10.93 25.61
C SER A 17 15.90 -12.08 26.51
N LYS A 18 17.18 -12.14 26.91
CA LYS A 18 17.71 -13.21 27.79
C LYS A 18 17.55 -12.92 29.29
N LYS A 19 17.12 -11.71 29.69
CA LYS A 19 17.08 -11.33 31.11
C LYS A 19 15.76 -11.60 31.84
N ASN A 20 14.68 -11.90 31.15
CA ASN A 20 13.39 -12.21 31.77
C ASN A 20 12.91 -13.58 31.30
N GLY A 21 12.99 -14.58 32.20
CA GLY A 21 12.32 -15.87 31.98
C GLY A 21 10.81 -15.69 31.80
N PRO A 22 10.11 -16.68 31.20
CA PRO A 22 8.70 -16.53 30.90
C PRO A 22 7.88 -16.36 32.19
N PRO A 23 6.99 -15.36 32.30
CA PRO A 23 6.04 -15.32 33.40
C PRO A 23 5.06 -16.50 33.26
N LYS A 24 4.91 -17.28 34.33
CA LYS A 24 3.85 -18.30 34.45
C LYS A 24 2.50 -17.57 34.48
N ALA A 25 1.69 -17.71 33.43
CA ALA A 25 0.33 -17.21 33.41
C ALA A 25 -0.63 -18.30 33.91
N THR A 26 -1.15 -18.14 35.13
CA THR A 26 -2.34 -18.82 35.65
C THR A 26 -3.57 -18.02 35.23
N PHE A 27 -4.51 -18.66 34.51
CA PHE A 27 -5.81 -18.08 34.19
C PHE A 27 -6.73 -18.13 35.41
N SER A 28 -7.24 -16.98 35.84
CA SER A 28 -8.43 -16.89 36.70
C SER A 28 -9.27 -15.68 36.30
N THR A 29 -10.44 -15.96 35.74
CA THR A 29 -11.49 -14.98 35.44
C THR A 29 -12.23 -14.60 36.73
N PRO A 30 -12.67 -13.34 36.86
CA PRO A 30 -13.99 -13.11 37.41
C PRO A 30 -14.83 -12.15 36.55
N LEU A 31 -16.08 -12.57 36.32
CA LEU A 31 -17.19 -11.75 35.85
C LEU A 31 -17.70 -10.85 36.99
N ARG A 32 -17.89 -9.56 36.71
CA ARG A 32 -18.79 -8.57 37.34
C ARG A 32 -18.73 -7.32 36.44
N GLY A 33 -19.80 -6.69 35.98
CA GLY A 33 -21.11 -6.45 36.61
C GLY A 33 -21.02 -5.11 37.35
N GLY A 34 -21.40 -4.01 36.72
CA GLY A 34 -21.46 -2.67 37.31
C GLY A 34 -21.69 -1.59 36.25
N ASP A 35 -22.90 -1.02 36.32
CA ASP A 35 -23.36 0.19 35.63
C ASP A 35 -22.44 1.39 35.92
N ASP A 36 -22.36 2.35 34.98
CA ASP A 36 -22.19 3.78 35.29
C ASP A 36 -22.41 4.65 34.04
N GLU A 37 -22.92 5.84 34.30
CA GLU A 37 -23.68 6.77 33.46
C GLU A 37 -22.90 7.46 32.32
N GLU A 38 -23.60 7.76 31.22
CA GLU A 38 -23.16 8.66 30.16
C GLU A 38 -23.23 10.13 30.60
N PRO A 39 -22.24 10.98 30.27
CA PRO A 39 -22.46 12.41 30.18
C PRO A 39 -22.70 12.83 28.72
N GLU A 40 -23.78 13.58 28.55
CA GLU A 40 -24.17 14.33 27.36
C GLU A 40 -23.00 15.11 26.75
N SER A 41 -22.83 15.01 25.43
CA SER A 41 -21.98 15.94 24.67
C SER A 41 -22.82 16.71 23.64
N THR A 42 -22.66 18.02 23.72
CA THR A 42 -23.34 19.08 22.98
C THR A 42 -22.90 19.17 21.51
N GLN A 43 -23.89 19.37 20.62
CA GLN A 43 -23.89 20.07 19.31
C GLN A 43 -22.55 20.18 18.54
N GLU A 44 -22.39 19.45 17.44
CA GLU A 44 -22.71 19.86 16.05
C GLU A 44 -21.85 21.02 15.52
N ASP A 45 -20.71 20.68 14.89
CA ASP A 45 -20.11 21.46 13.81
C ASP A 45 -20.20 20.62 12.52
N CYS A 46 -21.31 20.80 11.78
CA CYS A 46 -21.56 20.17 10.48
C CYS A 46 -20.75 20.87 9.38
N HIS A 47 -19.73 20.19 8.84
CA HIS A 47 -19.09 20.58 7.59
C HIS A 47 -19.98 20.22 6.38
N ARG A 48 -20.51 21.26 5.71
CA ARG A 48 -21.37 21.16 4.51
C ARG A 48 -20.63 20.50 3.32
N LEU A 49 -21.20 19.43 2.78
CA LEU A 49 -20.90 18.89 1.45
C LEU A 49 -21.50 19.80 0.36
N PRO A 50 -20.92 19.86 -0.87
CA PRO A 50 -21.56 20.58 -1.97
C PRO A 50 -22.89 19.91 -2.33
N SER A 51 -23.93 20.73 -2.31
CA SER A 51 -25.36 20.44 -2.38
C SER A 51 -25.77 19.47 -3.50
N LEU A 52 -26.38 18.34 -3.12
CA LEU A 52 -27.32 17.63 -3.98
C LEU A 52 -28.65 18.39 -3.93
N SER A 53 -28.96 19.24 -4.92
CA SER A 53 -30.23 19.99 -4.90
C SER A 53 -31.39 19.06 -5.29
N ILE A 54 -32.08 18.51 -4.29
CA ILE A 54 -33.35 17.81 -4.49
C ILE A 54 -34.44 18.88 -4.64
N GLY A 55 -35.30 18.74 -5.65
CA GLY A 55 -36.35 19.72 -5.94
C GLY A 55 -37.47 19.76 -4.89
N ARG A 56 -37.18 20.33 -3.71
CA ARG A 56 -38.01 21.12 -2.78
C ARG A 56 -37.29 21.16 -1.42
N GLY A 57 -36.37 22.11 -1.27
CA GLY A 57 -36.18 22.88 -0.03
C GLY A 57 -35.74 22.17 1.26
N GLU A 58 -35.07 21.02 1.25
CA GLU A 58 -34.48 20.44 2.47
C GLU A 58 -33.03 20.00 2.24
N ASP A 59 -32.17 20.36 3.20
CA ASP A 59 -30.77 19.93 3.27
C ASP A 59 -30.73 18.47 3.78
N CYS A 60 -29.99 17.59 3.10
CA CYS A 60 -29.90 16.16 3.43
C CYS A 60 -28.45 15.71 3.65
N ASP A 61 -28.24 14.81 4.61
CA ASP A 61 -26.98 14.10 4.77
C ASP A 61 -26.92 12.91 3.81
N VAL A 62 -25.79 12.79 3.09
CA VAL A 62 -25.58 11.78 2.06
C VAL A 62 -24.57 10.75 2.56
N GLN A 63 -24.99 9.48 2.68
CA GLN A 63 -24.10 8.35 2.93
C GLN A 63 -24.02 7.45 1.70
N LEU A 64 -22.80 7.11 1.29
CA LEU A 64 -22.54 6.19 0.19
C LEU A 64 -22.48 4.76 0.74
N SER A 65 -23.21 3.85 0.10
CA SER A 65 -23.11 2.41 0.33
C SER A 65 -22.68 1.77 -0.99
N GLY A 66 -21.71 0.85 -0.93
CA GLY A 66 -21.07 0.21 -2.09
C GLY A 66 -22.04 -0.40 -3.12
N ASP A 67 -21.51 -0.60 -4.33
CA ASP A 67 -22.02 -1.23 -5.58
C ASP A 67 -23.50 -1.10 -6.02
N GLU A 68 -24.45 -0.66 -5.19
CA GLU A 68 -25.87 -0.78 -5.49
C GLU A 68 -26.72 0.48 -5.23
N GLY A 69 -26.21 1.58 -4.64
CA GLY A 69 -26.98 2.83 -4.60
C GLY A 69 -26.54 3.92 -3.62
N LEU A 70 -27.11 5.11 -3.77
CA LEU A 70 -26.93 6.26 -2.87
C LEU A 70 -28.02 6.23 -1.78
N VAL A 71 -27.65 6.39 -0.50
CA VAL A 71 -28.62 6.51 0.60
C VAL A 71 -28.65 7.98 1.07
N LEU A 72 -29.82 8.60 0.98
CA LEU A 72 -30.06 9.96 1.48
C LEU A 72 -30.83 9.85 2.78
N ARG A 73 -30.25 10.32 3.90
CA ARG A 73 -30.96 10.45 5.17
C ARG A 73 -31.43 11.90 5.31
N ALA A 74 -32.73 12.12 5.17
CA ALA A 74 -33.39 13.32 5.63
C ALA A 74 -33.97 13.02 7.02
N ARG A 75 -34.03 14.01 7.91
CA ARG A 75 -34.30 13.91 9.37
C ARG A 75 -35.38 12.93 9.87
N ASN A 76 -36.26 12.38 9.02
CA ASN A 76 -37.23 11.34 9.37
C ASN A 76 -37.45 10.23 8.30
N LYS A 77 -36.65 10.15 7.22
CA LYS A 77 -36.82 9.17 6.13
C LYS A 77 -35.51 8.80 5.42
N SER A 78 -35.35 7.50 5.14
CA SER A 78 -34.32 6.98 4.23
C SER A 78 -34.85 6.94 2.80
N VAL A 79 -34.07 7.48 1.85
CA VAL A 79 -34.36 7.38 0.42
C VAL A 79 -33.19 6.70 -0.28
N PHE A 80 -33.48 5.73 -1.14
CA PHE A 80 -32.51 4.93 -1.87
C PHE A 80 -32.51 5.32 -3.35
N VAL A 81 -31.33 5.47 -3.95
CA VAL A 81 -31.17 5.72 -5.38
C VAL A 81 -30.39 4.60 -6.02
N ARG A 82 -31.01 3.85 -6.95
CA ARG A 82 -30.37 2.75 -7.69
C ARG A 82 -30.68 2.86 -9.18
N ARG A 83 -29.64 2.84 -10.03
CA ARG A 83 -29.76 2.95 -11.50
C ARG A 83 -30.64 4.11 -12.00
N GLY A 84 -30.63 5.24 -11.29
CA GLY A 84 -31.43 6.43 -11.62
C GLY A 84 -32.88 6.42 -11.10
N GLU A 85 -33.30 5.35 -10.41
CA GLU A 85 -34.62 5.24 -9.80
C GLU A 85 -34.55 5.52 -8.29
N VAL A 86 -35.57 6.20 -7.76
CA VAL A 86 -35.66 6.60 -6.35
C VAL A 86 -36.70 5.75 -5.63
N TRP A 87 -36.32 5.19 -4.49
CA TRP A 87 -37.13 4.32 -3.65
C TRP A 87 -37.21 4.89 -2.24
N GLU A 88 -38.41 4.96 -1.67
CA GLU A 88 -38.63 5.42 -0.30
C GLU A 88 -38.89 4.21 0.61
N GLU A 89 -38.29 4.24 1.80
CA GLU A 89 -38.64 3.31 2.90
C GLU A 89 -39.99 3.73 3.50
N LEU A 90 -40.90 2.77 3.71
CA LEU A 90 -42.14 3.00 4.46
C LEU A 90 -41.84 2.96 5.96
N PRO A 91 -42.51 3.78 6.79
CA PRO A 91 -42.18 3.86 8.21
C PRO A 91 -42.64 2.59 8.93
N ALA A 92 -41.70 1.79 9.45
CA ALA A 92 -41.66 1.33 10.84
C ALA A 92 -40.68 0.17 11.04
N GLY A 93 -39.80 0.30 12.04
CA GLY A 93 -39.31 -0.81 12.87
C GLY A 93 -38.09 -1.58 12.36
N GLU A 94 -36.92 -1.22 12.90
CA GLU A 94 -35.70 -2.02 13.05
C GLU A 94 -34.98 -2.56 11.80
N GLU A 95 -33.64 -2.42 11.86
CA GLU A 95 -32.67 -2.71 10.81
C GLU A 95 -32.85 -4.09 10.15
N THR A 96 -33.15 -4.09 8.86
CA THR A 96 -33.00 -5.27 8.00
C THR A 96 -32.26 -4.88 6.72
N ARG A 97 -31.40 -5.78 6.23
CA ARG A 97 -30.57 -5.55 5.04
C ARG A 97 -31.45 -5.28 3.80
N ILE A 98 -30.98 -4.39 2.92
CA ILE A 98 -31.68 -3.94 1.68
C ILE A 98 -32.21 -5.10 0.82
N GLU A 99 -31.48 -6.21 0.76
CA GLU A 99 -31.88 -7.42 0.01
C GLU A 99 -33.14 -8.09 0.57
N GLU A 100 -33.34 -8.04 1.89
CA GLU A 100 -34.55 -8.57 2.53
C GLU A 100 -35.71 -7.62 2.32
N GLN A 101 -35.54 -6.30 2.44
CA GLN A 101 -36.64 -5.35 2.20
C GLN A 101 -37.20 -5.38 0.76
N GLN A 102 -36.36 -5.67 -0.24
CA GLN A 102 -36.81 -5.90 -1.63
C GLN A 102 -37.67 -7.16 -1.77
N ARG A 103 -37.35 -8.22 -1.04
CA ARG A 103 -38.05 -9.50 -1.11
C ARG A 103 -39.45 -9.47 -0.47
N TRP A 104 -39.68 -8.52 0.45
CA TRP A 104 -40.95 -8.37 1.19
C TRP A 104 -41.84 -7.22 0.69
N GLY A 105 -41.45 -6.52 -0.40
CA GLY A 105 -42.29 -5.49 -1.02
C GLY A 105 -42.40 -4.19 -0.23
N LEU A 106 -41.44 -3.90 0.66
CA LEU A 106 -41.45 -2.74 1.58
C LEU A 106 -40.87 -1.45 0.98
N LEU A 107 -40.42 -1.49 -0.28
CA LEU A 107 -39.88 -0.34 -1.01
C LEU A 107 -40.87 0.12 -2.08
N ARG A 108 -41.23 1.41 -2.08
CA ARG A 108 -42.11 1.98 -3.10
C ARG A 108 -41.33 2.93 -4.00
N LYS A 109 -41.46 2.75 -5.32
CA LYS A 109 -40.89 3.66 -6.32
C LYS A 109 -41.51 5.04 -6.16
N SER A 110 -40.68 6.05 -5.90
CA SER A 110 -41.13 7.43 -5.69
C SER A 110 -40.90 8.25 -6.95
N ASN A 111 -41.97 8.89 -7.43
CA ASN A 111 -41.91 9.86 -8.52
C ASN A 111 -41.76 11.30 -8.01
N ARG A 112 -41.61 11.51 -6.69
CA ARG A 112 -41.51 12.86 -6.10
C ARG A 112 -40.15 13.49 -6.27
N TYR A 113 -39.11 12.69 -6.46
CA TYR A 113 -37.73 13.16 -6.56
C TYR A 113 -37.17 12.91 -7.96
N ARG A 114 -36.56 13.94 -8.55
CA ARG A 114 -35.84 13.84 -9.83
C ARG A 114 -34.35 13.98 -9.56
N VAL A 115 -33.60 12.92 -9.85
CA VAL A 115 -32.14 12.95 -9.82
C VAL A 115 -31.67 13.74 -11.05
N ARG A 116 -31.15 14.96 -10.85
CA ARG A 116 -30.66 15.82 -11.95
C ARG A 116 -29.37 15.28 -12.59
N SER A 117 -28.48 14.72 -11.77
CA SER A 117 -27.26 14.03 -12.19
C SER A 117 -26.66 13.29 -11.00
N VAL A 118 -26.28 12.02 -11.17
CA VAL A 118 -25.31 11.38 -10.27
C VAL A 118 -23.96 11.54 -10.97
N PRO A 119 -23.05 12.41 -10.50
CA PRO A 119 -21.69 12.40 -11.06
C PRO A 119 -21.14 10.98 -10.89
N PRO A 120 -20.48 10.39 -11.90
CA PRO A 120 -19.91 9.06 -11.74
C PRO A 120 -18.99 9.11 -10.52
N LEU A 121 -19.32 8.29 -9.51
CA LEU A 121 -18.59 8.21 -8.24
C LEU A 121 -17.11 7.92 -8.48
N CYS A 122 -16.82 7.24 -9.59
CA CYS A 122 -15.52 6.73 -9.94
C CYS A 122 -15.31 6.69 -11.45
N LYS A 123 -14.14 7.14 -11.92
CA LYS A 123 -13.67 6.85 -13.28
C LYS A 123 -12.72 5.66 -13.23
N VAL A 124 -13.28 4.46 -13.35
CA VAL A 124 -12.45 3.25 -13.47
C VAL A 124 -11.92 3.18 -14.90
N GLY A 125 -10.58 3.14 -15.05
CA GLY A 125 -9.96 2.94 -16.35
C GLY A 125 -10.30 1.58 -16.94
N SER A 126 -10.60 1.52 -18.24
CA SER A 126 -10.80 0.29 -19.00
C SER A 126 -9.45 -0.34 -19.33
N GLY A 127 -8.91 -1.13 -18.41
CA GLY A 127 -7.65 -1.86 -18.62
C GLY A 127 -7.41 -2.84 -17.48
N SER A 128 -7.70 -4.12 -17.71
CA SER A 128 -7.28 -5.20 -16.80
C SER A 128 -5.76 -5.32 -16.84
N GLY A 129 -5.08 -5.16 -15.70
CA GLY A 129 -3.63 -5.32 -15.56
C GLY A 129 -2.80 -4.04 -15.43
N SER A 130 -3.35 -2.85 -15.71
CA SER A 130 -2.64 -1.59 -15.46
C SER A 130 -2.73 -1.18 -13.98
N PHE A 131 -1.62 -0.65 -13.44
CA PHE A 131 -1.55 -0.19 -12.05
C PHE A 131 -2.63 0.85 -11.74
N ASP A 132 -2.77 1.90 -12.55
CA ASP A 132 -3.76 2.96 -12.29
C ASP A 132 -5.20 2.47 -12.31
N ALA A 133 -5.55 1.54 -13.20
CA ALA A 133 -6.91 0.99 -13.23
C ALA A 133 -7.21 0.18 -11.96
N GLY A 134 -6.27 -0.67 -11.52
CA GLY A 134 -6.40 -1.41 -10.27
C GLY A 134 -6.41 -0.50 -9.05
N TYR A 135 -5.54 0.51 -9.03
CA TYR A 135 -5.45 1.49 -7.97
C TYR A 135 -6.73 2.34 -7.86
N SER A 136 -7.27 2.82 -8.98
CA SER A 136 -8.55 3.54 -9.01
C SER A 136 -9.69 2.70 -8.44
N ARG A 137 -9.78 1.41 -8.79
CA ARG A 137 -10.79 0.49 -8.21
C ARG A 137 -10.65 0.38 -6.69
N LEU A 138 -9.42 0.27 -6.19
CA LEU A 138 -9.19 0.19 -4.76
C LEU A 138 -9.60 1.47 -4.03
N LEU A 139 -9.21 2.65 -4.54
CA LEU A 139 -9.57 3.94 -3.95
C LEU A 139 -11.09 4.11 -3.87
N CYS A 140 -11.79 3.78 -4.96
CA CYS A 140 -13.24 3.76 -5.04
C CYS A 140 -13.87 2.83 -4.02
N ARG A 141 -13.32 1.64 -3.86
CA ARG A 141 -13.80 0.66 -2.90
C ARG A 141 -13.63 1.14 -1.46
N VAL A 142 -12.46 1.66 -1.11
CA VAL A 142 -12.21 2.22 0.23
C VAL A 142 -13.16 3.38 0.52
N LEU A 143 -13.44 4.23 -0.47
CA LEU A 143 -14.37 5.35 -0.31
C LEU A 143 -15.84 4.90 -0.16
N ALA A 144 -16.26 3.85 -0.87
CA ALA A 144 -17.66 3.43 -0.92
C ALA A 144 -18.05 2.39 0.15
N GLU A 145 -17.12 1.53 0.55
CA GLU A 145 -17.36 0.40 1.46
C GLU A 145 -16.58 0.52 2.78
N GLY A 146 -15.70 1.53 2.89
CA GLY A 146 -14.86 1.68 4.07
C GLY A 146 -15.63 2.21 5.27
N GLU A 147 -15.30 1.69 6.45
CA GLU A 147 -15.89 2.13 7.70
C GLU A 147 -14.93 3.04 8.45
N LEU A 148 -15.47 4.11 9.04
CA LEU A 148 -14.69 4.98 9.91
C LEU A 148 -14.30 4.23 11.18
N GLN A 149 -12.99 4.18 11.46
CA GLN A 149 -12.43 3.53 12.62
C GLN A 149 -11.25 4.33 13.18
N ARG A 150 -11.03 4.20 14.48
CA ARG A 150 -9.87 4.78 15.16
C ARG A 150 -8.74 3.76 15.24
N ASN A 151 -7.52 4.14 14.82
CA ASN A 151 -6.37 3.24 14.90
C ASN A 151 -5.74 3.23 16.31
N ARG A 152 -4.73 2.38 16.54
CA ARG A 152 -3.97 2.29 17.81
C ARG A 152 -3.33 3.62 18.25
N LYS A 153 -3.04 4.52 17.31
CA LYS A 153 -2.45 5.85 17.57
C LYS A 153 -3.52 6.93 17.82
N GLY A 154 -4.80 6.56 17.88
CA GLY A 154 -5.90 7.49 18.08
C GLY A 154 -6.31 8.27 16.82
N VAL A 155 -5.75 7.94 15.65
CA VAL A 155 -6.02 8.63 14.37
C VAL A 155 -7.19 7.97 13.66
N ASN A 156 -8.14 8.79 13.22
CA ASN A 156 -9.30 8.35 12.44
C ASN A 156 -8.88 7.94 11.02
N ARG A 157 -9.45 6.84 10.54
CA ARG A 157 -9.23 6.32 9.19
C ARG A 157 -10.49 5.62 8.67
N THR A 158 -10.67 5.66 7.36
CA THR A 158 -11.64 4.85 6.64
C THR A 158 -10.98 3.51 6.30
N LEU A 159 -11.52 2.41 6.83
CA LEU A 159 -10.96 1.07 6.71
C LEU A 159 -11.87 0.19 5.84
N SER A 160 -11.31 -0.36 4.75
CA SER A 160 -12.02 -1.38 3.98
C SER A 160 -12.01 -2.72 4.73
N LYS A 161 -13.20 -3.26 5.02
CA LYS A 161 -13.34 -4.60 5.60
C LYS A 161 -13.12 -5.72 4.60
N ALA A 162 -13.28 -5.48 3.31
CA ALA A 162 -13.09 -6.49 2.29
C ALA A 162 -11.62 -6.64 1.88
N ALA A 163 -11.26 -7.87 1.50
CA ALA A 163 -9.97 -8.15 0.89
C ALA A 163 -9.91 -7.60 -0.55
N PHE A 164 -8.72 -7.25 -1.00
CA PHE A 164 -8.46 -6.75 -2.34
C PHE A 164 -7.12 -7.28 -2.86
N THR A 165 -7.05 -7.62 -4.14
CA THR A 165 -5.79 -7.93 -4.82
C THR A 165 -5.54 -6.89 -5.90
N LEU A 166 -4.37 -6.26 -5.86
CA LEU A 166 -3.91 -5.37 -6.89
C LEU A 166 -2.89 -6.11 -7.76
N ASP A 167 -3.29 -6.48 -8.97
CA ASP A 167 -2.42 -7.11 -9.95
C ASP A 167 -1.87 -6.07 -10.94
N ILE A 168 -0.56 -6.09 -11.11
CA ILE A 168 0.21 -5.17 -11.94
C ILE A 168 1.03 -5.99 -12.92
N ASP A 169 0.82 -5.76 -14.21
CA ASP A 169 1.66 -6.35 -15.26
C ASP A 169 2.88 -5.45 -15.52
N LEU A 170 4.09 -5.99 -15.34
CA LEU A 170 5.34 -5.29 -15.65
C LEU A 170 5.94 -5.77 -16.98
N GLU A 171 5.33 -6.77 -17.62
CA GLU A 171 5.75 -7.25 -18.92
C GLU A 171 5.30 -6.24 -19.99
N PRO A 172 6.22 -5.69 -20.79
CA PRO A 172 5.83 -4.74 -21.82
C PRO A 172 5.10 -5.49 -22.96
N PRO A 173 4.03 -4.91 -23.53
CA PRO A 173 3.25 -5.55 -24.59
C PRO A 173 4.05 -5.73 -25.89
N SER A 174 5.15 -5.01 -26.03
CA SER A 174 6.12 -5.10 -27.12
C SER A 174 7.52 -4.80 -26.58
N PRO A 175 8.60 -5.18 -27.28
CA PRO A 175 9.95 -4.78 -26.90
C PRO A 175 10.05 -3.28 -26.66
N LEU A 176 10.62 -2.88 -25.53
CA LEU A 176 10.82 -1.47 -25.21
C LEU A 176 11.92 -0.92 -26.12
N ALA A 177 11.74 0.33 -26.58
CA ALA A 177 12.79 1.05 -27.30
C ALA A 177 14.09 1.09 -26.47
N PRO A 178 15.27 1.22 -27.08
CA PRO A 178 16.49 1.47 -26.32
C PRO A 178 16.36 2.73 -25.43
N PRO A 179 17.08 2.82 -24.29
CA PRO A 179 17.22 4.06 -23.54
C PRO A 179 17.82 5.17 -24.39
N GLU A 180 17.46 6.42 -24.09
CA GLU A 180 18.08 7.59 -24.73
C GLU A 180 19.58 7.68 -24.42
N ASP A 181 19.97 7.33 -23.20
CA ASP A 181 21.36 7.27 -22.74
C ASP A 181 21.92 5.84 -22.90
N PRO A 182 22.86 5.59 -23.82
CA PRO A 182 23.38 4.25 -24.09
C PRO A 182 24.19 3.65 -22.92
N ALA A 183 24.60 4.47 -21.95
CA ALA A 183 25.25 3.99 -20.73
C ALA A 183 24.29 3.19 -19.83
N PHE A 184 22.99 3.25 -20.10
CA PHE A 184 21.95 2.54 -19.36
C PHE A 184 21.38 1.36 -20.15
N GLU A 185 20.93 0.36 -19.40
CA GLU A 185 20.04 -0.70 -19.85
C GLU A 185 18.65 -0.51 -19.24
N THR A 186 17.62 -0.90 -19.98
CA THR A 186 16.25 -0.96 -19.45
C THR A 186 16.10 -2.23 -18.62
N LEU A 187 15.68 -2.09 -17.36
CA LEU A 187 15.29 -3.26 -16.56
C LEU A 187 13.86 -3.69 -16.88
N GLY A 188 12.93 -2.72 -16.97
CA GLY A 188 11.53 -2.96 -17.37
C GLY A 188 10.56 -1.88 -16.89
N LEU A 189 9.26 -2.14 -17.02
CA LEU A 189 8.19 -1.21 -16.64
C LEU A 189 8.03 -1.10 -15.12
N VAL A 190 7.58 0.05 -14.63
CA VAL A 190 7.35 0.28 -13.20
C VAL A 190 5.99 0.96 -12.94
N PRO A 191 5.28 0.60 -11.86
CA PRO A 191 3.94 1.09 -11.56
C PRO A 191 3.99 2.45 -10.85
N LEU A 192 4.29 3.51 -11.60
CA LEU A 192 4.14 4.88 -11.12
C LEU A 192 2.77 5.41 -11.55
N THR A 193 1.97 5.87 -10.59
CA THR A 193 0.60 6.32 -10.87
C THR A 193 0.58 7.63 -11.65
N THR A 194 -0.36 7.74 -12.58
CA THR A 194 -0.66 9.02 -13.26
C THR A 194 -1.74 9.82 -12.53
N LEU A 195 -2.43 9.23 -11.56
CA LEU A 195 -3.48 9.90 -10.78
C LEU A 195 -2.93 11.03 -9.91
N ARG A 196 -1.64 11.00 -9.57
CA ARG A 196 -0.89 12.10 -8.96
C ARG A 196 0.59 11.90 -9.21
N PHE A 197 1.37 12.98 -9.21
CA PHE A 197 2.82 12.85 -9.30
C PHE A 197 3.42 12.21 -8.02
N LEU A 198 4.30 11.23 -8.21
CA LEU A 198 5.13 10.61 -7.18
C LEU A 198 6.61 10.93 -7.41
N ALA A 199 7.32 11.34 -6.37
CA ALA A 199 8.76 11.52 -6.50
C ALA A 199 9.45 10.15 -6.64
N ALA A 200 9.82 9.78 -7.87
CA ALA A 200 10.40 8.45 -8.16
C ALA A 200 11.78 8.24 -7.50
N LYS A 201 12.63 9.27 -7.45
CA LYS A 201 13.99 9.15 -6.91
C LYS A 201 14.03 8.66 -5.44
N PRO A 202 13.24 9.23 -4.51
CA PRO A 202 13.10 8.66 -3.16
C PRO A 202 12.74 7.16 -3.12
N GLY A 203 11.87 6.69 -4.03
CA GLY A 203 11.52 5.27 -4.13
C GLY A 203 12.68 4.38 -4.59
N LEU A 204 13.51 4.84 -5.54
CA LEU A 204 14.74 4.14 -5.92
C LEU A 204 15.72 4.03 -4.75
N VAL A 205 15.89 5.13 -4.00
CA VAL A 205 16.72 5.18 -2.80
C VAL A 205 16.21 4.20 -1.74
N GLU A 206 14.90 4.14 -1.53
CA GLU A 206 14.29 3.21 -0.57
C GLU A 206 14.45 1.74 -0.98
N ALA A 207 14.28 1.42 -2.28
CA ALA A 207 14.54 0.08 -2.80
C ALA A 207 15.98 -0.39 -2.55
N LEU A 208 16.96 0.50 -2.77
CA LEU A 208 18.36 0.22 -2.45
C LEU A 208 18.57 0.06 -0.93
N TRP A 209 17.91 0.89 -0.12
CA TRP A 209 17.99 0.79 1.34
C TRP A 209 17.46 -0.55 1.87
N TYR A 210 16.37 -1.08 1.30
CA TYR A 210 15.85 -2.41 1.66
C TYR A 210 16.97 -3.47 1.47
N LEU A 211 17.70 -3.37 0.37
CA LEU A 211 18.74 -4.33 0.00
C LEU A 211 20.08 -4.12 0.72
N ARG A 212 20.30 -2.95 1.35
CA ARG A 212 21.58 -2.56 1.96
C ARG A 212 21.91 -3.32 3.24
N GLY A 213 20.90 -3.79 3.98
CA GLY A 213 21.12 -4.53 5.22
C GLY A 213 21.45 -3.64 6.42
N GLU A 214 20.84 -2.46 6.50
CA GLU A 214 21.03 -1.47 7.55
C GLU A 214 19.72 -1.17 8.31
N ALA A 215 19.83 -0.91 9.61
CA ALA A 215 18.68 -0.56 10.47
C ALA A 215 18.49 0.95 10.64
N THR A 216 19.39 1.77 10.08
CA THR A 216 19.38 3.23 10.20
C THR A 216 18.95 3.89 8.90
N ILE A 217 18.49 5.14 9.00
CA ILE A 217 18.00 5.93 7.86
C ILE A 217 19.05 6.91 7.32
N ASP A 218 20.33 6.74 7.68
CA ASP A 218 21.40 7.65 7.27
C ASP A 218 21.56 7.68 5.75
N PHE A 219 21.53 6.51 5.11
CA PHE A 219 21.54 6.40 3.65
C PHE A 219 20.36 7.15 3.02
N LEU A 220 19.14 6.90 3.51
CA LEU A 220 17.94 7.61 3.05
C LEU A 220 18.12 9.12 3.16
N ARG A 221 18.60 9.59 4.32
CA ARG A 221 18.76 11.02 4.60
C ARG A 221 19.80 11.70 3.72
N ARG A 222 20.95 11.04 3.48
CA ARG A 222 22.00 11.52 2.56
C ARG A 222 21.48 11.72 1.14
N HIS A 223 20.54 10.88 0.71
CA HIS A 223 19.92 10.97 -0.62
C HIS A 223 18.60 11.73 -0.64
N LYS A 224 18.33 12.53 0.40
CA LYS A 224 17.12 13.38 0.52
C LYS A 224 15.81 12.59 0.51
N CYS A 225 15.85 11.29 0.85
CA CYS A 225 14.67 10.50 1.17
C CYS A 225 14.35 10.69 2.66
N ARG A 226 13.10 11.04 2.96
CA ARG A 226 12.62 11.42 4.30
C ARG A 226 11.43 10.56 4.78
N PHE A 227 11.07 9.52 4.02
CA PHE A 227 9.87 8.69 4.27
C PHE A 227 9.83 8.07 5.68
N TRP A 228 11.00 7.75 6.23
CA TRP A 228 11.15 7.06 7.52
C TRP A 228 11.52 7.98 8.68
N ASP A 229 11.62 9.30 8.47
CA ASP A 229 12.05 10.23 9.51
C ASP A 229 11.11 10.21 10.73
N ALA A 230 9.80 10.10 10.50
CA ALA A 230 8.80 10.09 11.57
C ALA A 230 8.75 8.76 12.37
N GLN A 231 9.35 7.70 11.83
CA GLN A 231 9.35 6.35 12.39
C GLN A 231 10.72 5.99 13.01
N ALA A 232 11.77 6.72 12.66
CA ALA A 232 13.09 6.54 13.21
C ALA A 232 13.19 7.12 14.64
N SER A 233 14.03 6.49 15.47
CA SER A 233 14.45 7.08 16.73
C SER A 233 15.23 8.39 16.51
N VAL A 234 15.53 9.10 17.61
CA VAL A 234 16.41 10.27 17.59
C VAL A 234 17.78 9.98 16.94
N ASP A 235 18.28 8.76 17.13
CA ASP A 235 19.54 8.28 16.54
C ASP A 235 19.39 7.78 15.10
N GLY A 236 18.21 7.94 14.47
CA GLY A 236 17.96 7.51 13.11
C GLY A 236 17.77 6.00 12.95
N VAL A 237 17.44 5.27 14.02
CA VAL A 237 17.24 3.81 13.99
C VAL A 237 15.76 3.49 13.79
N VAL A 238 15.43 2.73 12.76
CA VAL A 238 14.07 2.19 12.51
C VAL A 238 13.91 0.77 13.06
N GLY A 239 15.04 0.11 13.38
CA GLY A 239 15.09 -1.20 14.01
C GLY A 239 14.97 -2.35 13.01
N LEU A 240 14.46 -3.49 13.47
CA LEU A 240 14.18 -4.63 12.60
C LEU A 240 13.04 -4.26 11.66
N ASN A 241 13.34 -3.92 10.41
CA ASN A 241 12.37 -3.55 9.38
C ASN A 241 13.00 -3.79 7.99
N TYR A 242 12.39 -3.26 6.92
CA TYR A 242 12.78 -3.54 5.54
C TYR A 242 14.26 -3.33 5.22
N GLY A 243 14.92 -2.33 5.81
CA GLY A 243 16.35 -2.06 5.60
C GLY A 243 17.27 -3.25 5.92
N LEU A 244 16.79 -4.23 6.70
CA LEU A 244 17.54 -5.45 7.05
C LEU A 244 17.18 -6.67 6.19
N LEU A 245 16.49 -6.51 5.05
CA LEU A 245 16.06 -7.62 4.18
C LEU A 245 17.20 -8.59 3.84
N THR A 246 18.42 -8.09 3.70
CA THR A 246 19.60 -8.88 3.30
C THR A 246 20.53 -9.23 4.46
N ARG A 247 20.24 -8.75 5.67
CA ARG A 247 21.12 -8.87 6.84
C ARG A 247 20.32 -9.12 8.13
N TRP A 248 19.32 -9.99 8.05
CA TRP A 248 18.44 -10.33 9.16
C TRP A 248 19.23 -11.01 10.29
N PRO A 249 19.17 -10.53 11.53
CA PRO A 249 19.94 -11.12 12.62
C PRO A 249 19.41 -12.50 13.04
N GLN A 250 20.32 -13.39 13.43
CA GLN A 250 20.00 -14.77 13.86
C GLN A 250 20.26 -14.98 15.35
N ALA A 251 19.52 -15.89 15.97
CA ALA A 251 19.60 -16.19 17.40
C ALA A 251 20.97 -16.74 17.83
N GLU A 252 21.63 -17.52 16.95
CA GLU A 252 22.97 -18.09 17.17
C GLU A 252 24.11 -17.09 16.90
N GLY A 253 23.77 -15.85 16.52
CA GLY A 253 24.71 -14.87 15.98
C GLY A 253 24.83 -14.95 14.45
N GLY A 254 25.41 -13.92 13.85
CA GLY A 254 25.48 -13.79 12.39
C GLY A 254 24.25 -13.14 11.75
N ARG A 255 24.23 -13.15 10.42
CA ARG A 255 23.20 -12.48 9.61
C ARG A 255 22.78 -13.35 8.44
N LEU A 256 21.47 -13.43 8.24
CA LEU A 256 20.82 -14.15 7.16
C LEU A 256 20.43 -13.19 6.03
N ASN A 257 20.73 -13.57 4.79
CA ASN A 257 20.19 -12.95 3.59
C ASN A 257 19.10 -13.88 3.01
N PRO A 258 17.83 -13.78 3.46
CA PRO A 258 16.76 -14.64 2.97
C PRO A 258 16.50 -14.47 1.46
N LEU A 259 16.68 -13.25 0.92
CA LEU A 259 16.53 -13.02 -0.51
C LEU A 259 17.57 -13.81 -1.33
N GLU A 260 18.83 -13.83 -0.88
CA GLU A 260 19.86 -14.62 -1.54
C GLU A 260 19.67 -16.13 -1.34
N LYS A 261 19.42 -16.55 -0.09
CA LYS A 261 19.35 -17.95 0.31
C LYS A 261 18.11 -18.65 -0.25
N ASP A 262 16.95 -18.02 -0.15
CA ASP A 262 15.65 -18.67 -0.38
C ASP A 262 15.05 -18.32 -1.76
N VAL A 263 15.58 -17.30 -2.45
CA VAL A 263 15.10 -16.88 -3.78
C VAL A 263 16.18 -16.98 -4.85
N ILE A 264 17.23 -16.15 -4.78
CA ILE A 264 18.22 -16.04 -5.86
C ILE A 264 19.00 -17.34 -6.05
N THR A 265 19.54 -17.92 -4.96
CA THR A 265 20.34 -19.15 -5.04
C THR A 265 19.52 -20.33 -5.59
N PRO A 266 18.28 -20.59 -5.10
CA PRO A 266 17.43 -21.63 -5.69
C PRO A 266 17.11 -21.38 -7.15
N LEU A 267 16.80 -20.13 -7.56
CA LEU A 267 16.53 -19.81 -8.96
C LEU A 267 17.72 -20.13 -9.86
N CYS A 268 18.94 -19.74 -9.45
CA CYS A 268 20.16 -20.07 -10.21
C CYS A 268 20.39 -21.58 -10.29
N LYS A 269 20.33 -22.29 -9.15
CA LYS A 269 20.59 -23.75 -9.10
C LYS A 269 19.57 -24.56 -9.90
N ARG A 270 18.32 -24.11 -9.93
CA ARG A 270 17.23 -24.76 -10.66
C ARG A 270 17.08 -24.26 -12.10
N ARG A 271 18.04 -23.47 -12.60
CA ARG A 271 18.02 -22.94 -13.98
C ARG A 271 16.70 -22.20 -14.31
N GLY A 272 16.16 -21.44 -13.35
CA GLY A 272 14.91 -20.71 -13.51
C GLY A 272 13.65 -21.57 -13.46
N GLU A 273 13.73 -22.86 -13.13
CA GLU A 273 12.52 -23.68 -12.97
C GLU A 273 11.67 -23.21 -11.77
N PRO A 274 10.32 -23.28 -11.89
CA PRO A 274 9.42 -22.84 -10.84
C PRO A 274 9.62 -23.63 -9.55
N SER A 275 9.50 -22.92 -8.43
CA SER A 275 9.49 -23.47 -7.08
C SER A 275 8.42 -22.77 -6.27
N ARG A 276 7.70 -23.52 -5.44
CA ARG A 276 6.67 -22.98 -4.53
C ARG A 276 7.27 -22.45 -3.22
N ASN A 277 8.58 -22.61 -3.02
CA ASN A 277 9.28 -22.31 -1.77
C ASN A 277 10.12 -21.03 -1.84
N LEU A 278 10.00 -20.23 -2.90
CA LEU A 278 10.73 -18.97 -3.04
C LEU A 278 10.01 -17.87 -2.24
N ILE A 279 10.12 -17.91 -0.91
CA ILE A 279 9.36 -17.04 -0.01
C ILE A 279 10.31 -16.36 0.96
N VAL A 280 10.11 -15.06 1.16
CA VAL A 280 10.77 -14.25 2.20
C VAL A 280 9.71 -13.75 3.18
N SER A 281 9.92 -14.02 4.48
CA SER A 281 9.15 -13.40 5.56
C SER A 281 9.81 -12.09 5.98
N LEU A 282 9.02 -11.02 6.04
CA LEU A 282 9.46 -9.68 6.45
C LEU A 282 9.06 -9.33 7.88
N VAL A 283 8.33 -10.25 8.54
CA VAL A 283 7.96 -10.17 9.94
C VAL A 283 8.49 -11.40 10.65
N HIS A 284 9.09 -11.20 11.81
CA HIS A 284 9.52 -12.30 12.66
C HIS A 284 8.72 -12.30 13.98
N PRO A 285 8.24 -13.46 14.48
CA PRO A 285 7.44 -13.49 15.72
C PRO A 285 8.16 -12.91 16.95
N SER A 286 9.48 -13.05 17.02
CA SER A 286 10.30 -12.48 18.11
C SER A 286 10.73 -11.03 17.86
N GLN A 287 10.27 -10.41 16.79
CA GLN A 287 10.60 -9.03 16.46
C GLN A 287 9.88 -8.09 17.42
N ALA A 288 10.59 -7.55 18.39
CA ALA A 288 10.18 -6.28 18.96
C ALA A 288 10.39 -5.21 17.87
N THR A 289 9.42 -4.35 17.62
CA THR A 289 9.59 -3.17 16.74
C THR A 289 8.47 -2.18 17.05
N VAL A 290 8.76 -0.89 16.92
CA VAL A 290 7.77 0.18 17.10
C VAL A 290 6.69 0.10 16.01
N GLN A 291 7.06 -0.36 14.81
CA GLN A 291 6.17 -0.55 13.69
C GLN A 291 6.60 -1.79 12.88
N PRO A 292 5.86 -2.90 12.94
CA PRO A 292 6.13 -4.05 12.08
C PRO A 292 6.05 -3.67 10.61
N ALA A 293 6.77 -4.38 9.74
CA ALA A 293 6.69 -4.19 8.30
C ALA A 293 5.22 -4.27 7.82
N CYS A 294 4.79 -3.33 6.98
CA CYS A 294 3.45 -3.33 6.39
C CYS A 294 3.27 -4.46 5.37
N THR A 295 4.30 -4.73 4.57
CA THR A 295 4.44 -5.92 3.75
C THR A 295 5.00 -7.03 4.62
N SER A 296 4.24 -8.09 4.82
CA SER A 296 4.58 -9.18 5.75
C SER A 296 5.34 -10.33 5.11
N SER A 297 5.11 -10.59 3.82
CA SER A 297 5.83 -11.60 3.06
C SER A 297 5.89 -11.27 1.58
N ALA A 298 6.91 -11.82 0.92
CA ALA A 298 7.17 -11.72 -0.51
C ALA A 298 7.40 -13.14 -1.06
N GLN A 299 6.54 -13.58 -1.98
CA GLN A 299 6.65 -14.88 -2.64
C GLN A 299 6.96 -14.67 -4.12
N PHE A 300 8.00 -15.32 -4.59
CA PHE A 300 8.42 -15.30 -5.98
C PHE A 300 7.95 -16.56 -6.70
N SER A 301 7.65 -16.46 -7.99
CA SER A 301 7.34 -17.60 -8.84
C SER A 301 7.83 -17.35 -10.25
N VAL A 302 8.09 -18.42 -11.00
CA VAL A 302 8.50 -18.31 -12.41
C VAL A 302 7.36 -18.75 -13.30
N ARG A 303 7.04 -17.93 -14.30
CA ARG A 303 6.04 -18.17 -15.33
C ARG A 303 6.61 -17.77 -16.68
N GLY A 304 6.87 -18.74 -17.56
CA GLY A 304 7.22 -18.47 -18.95
C GLY A 304 8.44 -17.55 -19.18
N GLY A 305 9.48 -17.64 -18.35
CA GLY A 305 10.64 -16.74 -18.43
C GLY A 305 10.47 -15.42 -17.66
N SER A 306 9.35 -15.23 -16.97
CA SER A 306 9.07 -14.06 -16.14
C SER A 306 9.05 -14.45 -14.66
N LEU A 307 9.70 -13.64 -13.83
CA LEU A 307 9.72 -13.74 -12.38
C LEU A 307 8.57 -12.88 -11.84
N ASP A 308 7.54 -13.53 -11.33
CA ASP A 308 6.40 -12.89 -10.69
C ASP A 308 6.66 -12.74 -9.19
N LEU A 309 6.02 -11.73 -8.57
CA LEU A 309 6.10 -11.44 -7.14
C LEU A 309 4.71 -11.22 -6.56
N ALA A 310 4.36 -12.03 -5.56
CA ALA A 310 3.17 -11.85 -4.74
C ALA A 310 3.56 -11.31 -3.36
N LEU A 311 2.97 -10.19 -2.96
CA LEU A 311 3.16 -9.55 -1.67
C LEU A 311 1.92 -9.72 -0.82
N GLN A 312 2.10 -10.03 0.46
CA GLN A 312 1.05 -9.89 1.46
C GLN A 312 1.27 -8.59 2.24
N GLN A 313 0.32 -7.65 2.18
CA GLN A 313 0.39 -6.43 2.99
C GLN A 313 -0.68 -6.45 4.07
N ARG A 314 -0.26 -6.65 5.33
CA ARG A 314 -1.16 -6.66 6.49
C ARG A 314 -1.81 -5.29 6.78
N SER A 315 -1.27 -4.21 6.23
CA SER A 315 -1.72 -2.83 6.45
C SER A 315 -1.24 -1.96 5.31
N SER A 316 -2.15 -1.28 4.61
CA SER A 316 -1.83 -0.47 3.44
C SER A 316 -2.56 0.87 3.48
N ASP A 317 -1.81 1.95 3.67
CA ASP A 317 -2.29 3.32 3.44
C ASP A 317 -2.41 3.50 1.93
N VAL A 318 -3.64 3.51 1.42
CA VAL A 318 -3.89 3.48 -0.02
C VAL A 318 -3.52 4.80 -0.70
N ILE A 319 -3.40 5.91 0.03
CA ILE A 319 -3.08 7.21 -0.59
C ILE A 319 -1.57 7.40 -0.63
N LEU A 320 -0.88 7.19 0.50
CA LEU A 320 0.56 7.40 0.60
C LEU A 320 1.36 6.13 0.37
N GLY A 321 1.12 5.08 1.15
CA GLY A 321 2.00 3.91 1.21
C GLY A 321 1.93 3.07 -0.06
N LEU A 322 0.73 2.62 -0.45
CA LEU A 322 0.54 1.64 -1.52
C LEU A 322 1.20 2.02 -2.85
N PRO A 323 1.07 3.26 -3.36
CA PRO A 323 1.71 3.60 -4.63
C PRO A 323 3.23 3.59 -4.58
N HIS A 324 3.82 3.95 -3.43
CA HIS A 324 5.27 3.87 -3.24
C HIS A 324 5.72 2.41 -3.07
N ASP A 325 5.00 1.61 -2.27
CA ASP A 325 5.31 0.19 -2.05
C ASP A 325 5.31 -0.59 -3.37
N ALA A 326 4.29 -0.39 -4.21
CA ALA A 326 4.20 -1.03 -5.53
C ALA A 326 5.41 -0.70 -6.40
N TYR A 327 5.82 0.58 -6.40
CA TYR A 327 6.99 1.02 -7.14
C TYR A 327 8.30 0.42 -6.59
N VAL A 328 8.55 0.52 -5.28
CA VAL A 328 9.75 -0.02 -4.61
C VAL A 328 9.91 -1.52 -4.86
N TRP A 329 8.85 -2.30 -4.67
CA TRP A 329 8.91 -3.73 -4.87
C TRP A 329 9.05 -4.14 -6.34
N SER A 330 8.50 -3.36 -7.28
CA SER A 330 8.76 -3.58 -8.71
C SER A 330 10.25 -3.40 -9.05
N VAL A 331 10.91 -2.39 -8.48
CA VAL A 331 12.35 -2.15 -8.68
C VAL A 331 13.17 -3.30 -8.09
N ILE A 332 12.81 -3.77 -6.89
CA ILE A 332 13.47 -4.94 -6.27
C ILE A 332 13.28 -6.19 -7.15
N LEU A 333 12.09 -6.42 -7.69
CA LEU A 333 11.81 -7.55 -8.58
C LEU A 333 12.68 -7.52 -9.84
N HIS A 334 12.77 -6.36 -10.49
CA HIS A 334 13.66 -6.13 -11.65
C HIS A 334 15.12 -6.43 -11.33
N LEU A 335 15.60 -5.94 -10.19
CA LEU A 335 16.96 -6.14 -9.73
C LEU A 335 17.27 -7.60 -9.38
N VAL A 336 16.32 -8.32 -8.78
CA VAL A 336 16.43 -9.76 -8.49
C VAL A 336 16.49 -10.57 -9.78
N ALA A 337 15.60 -10.30 -10.75
CA ALA A 337 15.63 -10.96 -12.05
C ALA A 337 16.99 -10.73 -12.75
N ARG A 338 17.51 -9.50 -12.75
CA ARG A 338 18.84 -9.17 -13.28
C ARG A 338 19.95 -9.94 -12.57
N GLU A 339 19.91 -10.03 -11.24
CA GLU A 339 20.96 -10.73 -10.49
C GLU A 339 21.00 -12.22 -10.82
N VAL A 340 19.85 -12.87 -11.04
CA VAL A 340 19.80 -14.27 -11.50
C VAL A 340 20.41 -14.39 -12.91
N ARG A 341 20.05 -13.51 -13.85
CA ARG A 341 20.66 -13.49 -15.19
C ARG A 341 22.19 -13.37 -15.09
N ARG A 342 22.66 -12.43 -14.26
CA ARG A 342 24.09 -12.17 -14.06
C ARG A 342 24.84 -13.36 -13.45
N ARG A 343 24.28 -14.02 -12.43
CA ARG A 343 24.90 -15.18 -11.75
C ARG A 343 24.91 -16.46 -12.58
N THR A 344 24.12 -16.49 -13.65
CA THR A 344 24.00 -17.64 -14.54
C THR A 344 24.59 -17.36 -15.92
N ASP A 345 25.34 -16.26 -16.07
CA ASP A 345 25.93 -15.83 -17.35
C ASP A 345 24.92 -15.79 -18.52
N GLY A 346 23.67 -15.44 -18.20
CA GLY A 346 22.57 -15.36 -19.16
C GLY A 346 21.87 -16.69 -19.49
N GLU A 347 22.32 -17.83 -18.95
CA GLU A 347 21.66 -19.14 -19.15
C GLU A 347 20.20 -19.13 -18.69
N VAL A 348 19.90 -18.38 -17.62
CA VAL A 348 18.54 -18.18 -17.12
C VAL A 348 18.04 -16.80 -17.56
N ALA A 349 17.25 -16.76 -18.62
CA ALA A 349 16.65 -15.54 -19.14
C ALA A 349 15.36 -15.17 -18.38
N LEU A 350 15.51 -14.63 -17.16
CA LEU A 350 14.39 -14.09 -16.39
C LEU A 350 14.21 -12.59 -16.59
N SER A 351 12.97 -12.13 -16.73
CA SER A 351 12.58 -10.72 -16.61
C SER A 351 11.53 -10.54 -15.51
N ALA A 352 11.25 -9.32 -15.04
CA ALA A 352 10.16 -9.12 -14.08
C ALA A 352 8.81 -9.28 -14.78
N GLY A 353 7.93 -10.09 -14.19
CA GLY A 353 6.60 -10.35 -14.70
C GLY A 353 5.52 -9.59 -13.94
N ARG A 354 4.60 -10.32 -13.33
CA ARG A 354 3.48 -9.77 -12.57
C ARG A 354 3.89 -9.43 -11.13
N LEU A 355 3.47 -8.26 -10.67
CA LEU A 355 3.47 -7.90 -9.26
C LEU A 355 2.02 -7.93 -8.74
N SER A 356 1.75 -8.82 -7.78
CA SER A 356 0.45 -8.95 -7.12
C SER A 356 0.56 -8.50 -5.67
N ILE A 357 -0.23 -7.50 -5.28
CA ILE A 357 -0.29 -7.02 -3.89
C ILE A 357 -1.62 -7.47 -3.29
N HIS A 358 -1.55 -8.43 -2.37
CA HIS A 358 -2.69 -8.94 -1.64
C HIS A 358 -2.90 -8.11 -0.38
N LEU A 359 -4.08 -7.50 -0.27
CA LEU A 359 -4.56 -6.75 0.87
C LEU A 359 -5.65 -7.59 1.55
N PRO A 360 -5.35 -8.27 2.66
CA PRO A 360 -6.36 -8.97 3.44
C PRO A 360 -7.48 -8.05 3.93
N ALA A 361 -8.58 -8.67 4.38
CA ALA A 361 -9.68 -7.97 5.02
C ALA A 361 -9.18 -7.08 6.16
N GLY A 362 -9.57 -5.81 6.16
CA GLY A 362 -9.14 -4.84 7.19
C GLY A 362 -7.72 -4.31 7.01
N SER A 363 -7.08 -4.50 5.86
CA SER A 363 -5.72 -3.98 5.60
C SER A 363 -5.71 -2.64 4.85
N ALA A 364 -6.58 -2.46 3.87
CA ALA A 364 -6.63 -1.25 3.05
C ALA A 364 -7.35 -0.11 3.78
N HIS A 365 -6.69 1.05 3.91
CA HIS A 365 -7.26 2.21 4.60
C HIS A 365 -6.77 3.54 4.04
N ALA A 366 -7.56 4.58 4.28
CA ALA A 366 -7.19 5.98 4.08
C ALA A 366 -7.37 6.74 5.39
N TYR A 367 -6.39 7.56 5.78
CA TYR A 367 -6.52 8.42 6.97
C TYR A 367 -7.53 9.53 6.73
N ALA A 368 -8.33 9.87 7.75
CA ALA A 368 -9.39 10.87 7.65
C ALA A 368 -8.86 12.26 7.27
N VAL A 369 -7.64 12.62 7.69
CA VAL A 369 -6.96 13.86 7.27
C VAL A 369 -6.77 13.97 5.75
N ASN A 370 -6.83 12.84 5.03
CA ASN A 370 -6.64 12.76 3.60
C ASN A 370 -7.94 12.36 2.87
N GLU A 371 -9.11 12.54 3.48
CA GLU A 371 -10.39 12.18 2.86
C GLU A 371 -10.65 12.98 1.57
N ASP A 372 -10.33 14.27 1.56
CA ASP A 372 -10.45 15.09 0.35
C ASP A 372 -9.54 14.59 -0.77
N ALA A 373 -8.30 14.20 -0.43
CA ALA A 373 -7.37 13.60 -1.38
C ALA A 373 -7.90 12.27 -1.93
N LEU A 374 -8.50 11.42 -1.08
CA LEU A 374 -9.15 10.17 -1.50
C LEU A 374 -10.27 10.45 -2.51
N ARG A 375 -11.16 11.41 -2.19
CA ARG A 375 -12.29 11.79 -3.04
C ARG A 375 -11.83 12.35 -4.38
N GLU A 376 -10.77 13.17 -4.37
CA GLU A 376 -10.20 13.73 -5.60
C GLU A 376 -9.57 12.64 -6.47
N LEU A 377 -8.71 11.78 -5.88
CA LEU A 377 -8.05 10.70 -6.61
C LEU A 377 -9.05 9.73 -7.25
N SER A 378 -10.14 9.37 -6.54
CA SER A 378 -11.19 8.49 -7.06
C SER A 378 -11.93 9.05 -8.28
N ARG A 379 -11.87 10.37 -8.49
CA ARG A 379 -12.51 11.05 -9.64
C ARG A 379 -11.58 11.24 -10.84
N ARG A 380 -10.26 11.10 -10.65
CA ARG A 380 -9.27 11.26 -11.70
C ARG A 380 -9.28 10.02 -12.59
N ALA A 381 -9.36 10.22 -13.90
CA ALA A 381 -9.15 9.14 -14.86
C ALA A 381 -7.64 8.92 -15.02
N PRO A 382 -7.16 7.66 -15.16
CA PRO A 382 -5.78 7.39 -15.55
C PRO A 382 -5.42 8.20 -16.81
N LYS A 383 -4.26 8.85 -16.81
CA LYS A 383 -3.72 9.44 -18.03
C LYS A 383 -3.07 8.35 -18.87
N GLY A 384 -3.31 8.38 -20.18
CA GLY A 384 -2.55 7.57 -21.13
C GLY A 384 -1.13 8.12 -21.32
N GLY A 385 -0.28 7.36 -21.98
CA GLY A 385 1.09 7.77 -22.28
C GLY A 385 2.05 6.58 -22.33
N VAL A 386 3.33 6.88 -22.44
CA VAL A 386 4.40 5.88 -22.35
C VAL A 386 4.46 5.38 -20.91
N ALA A 387 4.41 4.06 -20.72
CA ALA A 387 4.54 3.47 -19.40
C ALA A 387 5.95 3.75 -18.84
N PRO A 388 6.07 4.26 -17.60
CA PRO A 388 7.36 4.52 -16.99
C PRO A 388 8.22 3.25 -16.91
N ARG A 389 9.52 3.44 -17.09
CA ARG A 389 10.50 2.34 -17.00
C ARG A 389 11.66 2.70 -16.08
N VAL A 390 12.20 1.69 -15.42
CA VAL A 390 13.42 1.84 -14.63
C VAL A 390 14.63 1.39 -15.44
N LEU A 391 15.65 2.22 -15.42
CA LEU A 391 16.93 2.04 -16.09
C LEU A 391 18.02 1.82 -15.05
N LEU A 392 19.01 1.01 -15.41
CA LEU A 392 20.22 0.79 -14.62
C LEU A 392 21.45 1.02 -15.50
N ARG A 393 22.50 1.62 -14.96
CA ARG A 393 23.79 1.70 -15.65
C ARG A 393 24.31 0.32 -16.02
N ARG A 394 24.85 0.17 -17.23
CA ARG A 394 25.38 -1.11 -17.73
C ARG A 394 26.57 -1.62 -16.93
N ASP A 395 27.37 -0.72 -16.36
CA ASP A 395 28.52 -1.03 -15.50
C ASP A 395 28.13 -1.24 -14.03
N ALA A 396 26.84 -1.24 -13.69
CA ALA A 396 26.40 -1.50 -12.33
C ALA A 396 26.80 -2.92 -11.88
N PRO A 397 27.32 -3.08 -10.66
CA PRO A 397 27.78 -4.37 -10.16
C PRO A 397 26.61 -5.32 -9.84
N GLY A 398 26.92 -6.44 -9.18
CA GLY A 398 25.91 -7.36 -8.66
C GLY A 398 25.00 -6.71 -7.61
N LEU A 399 23.81 -7.28 -7.41
CA LEU A 399 22.74 -6.69 -6.60
C LEU A 399 23.16 -6.18 -5.22
N PHE A 400 23.86 -7.02 -4.46
CA PHE A 400 24.24 -6.69 -3.08
C PHE A 400 25.40 -5.70 -3.01
N GLU A 401 26.29 -5.73 -4.00
CA GLU A 401 27.36 -4.74 -4.13
C GLU A 401 26.78 -3.38 -4.52
N LEU A 402 25.87 -3.36 -5.50
CA LEU A 402 25.14 -2.16 -5.90
C LEU A 402 24.46 -1.50 -4.69
N ALA A 403 23.73 -2.27 -3.87
CA ALA A 403 23.03 -1.73 -2.70
C ALA A 403 23.99 -1.18 -1.61
N ALA A 404 25.22 -1.70 -1.53
CA ALA A 404 26.23 -1.28 -0.55
C ALA A 404 26.94 0.03 -0.94
N LEU A 405 26.96 0.40 -2.23
CA LEU A 405 27.54 1.65 -2.70
C LEU A 405 26.70 2.86 -2.25
N ASP A 406 27.36 3.87 -1.69
CA ASP A 406 26.67 5.12 -1.29
C ASP A 406 26.21 5.93 -2.51
N ASP A 407 26.87 5.85 -3.67
CA ASP A 407 26.48 6.57 -4.90
C ASP A 407 25.53 5.77 -5.81
N SER A 408 25.11 4.58 -5.39
CA SER A 408 24.21 3.71 -6.16
C SER A 408 22.91 4.34 -6.64
N PRO A 409 22.28 5.33 -5.97
CA PRO A 409 21.11 6.00 -6.52
C PRO A 409 21.37 6.74 -7.84
N ALA A 410 22.62 7.09 -8.16
CA ALA A 410 22.99 7.69 -9.44
C ALA A 410 23.06 6.66 -10.59
N MET A 411 23.11 5.37 -10.26
CA MET A 411 23.14 4.28 -11.24
C MET A 411 21.74 3.88 -11.72
N LEU A 412 20.68 4.32 -11.04
CA LEU A 412 19.29 4.06 -11.41
C LEU A 412 18.61 5.34 -11.91
N ARG A 413 17.76 5.20 -12.92
CA ARG A 413 16.92 6.30 -13.44
C ARG A 413 15.51 5.81 -13.76
N VAL A 414 14.57 6.74 -13.81
CA VAL A 414 13.25 6.50 -14.39
C VAL A 414 13.13 7.32 -15.66
N GLU A 415 12.60 6.70 -16.70
CA GLU A 415 12.30 7.36 -17.97
C GLU A 415 10.78 7.28 -18.23
N GLY A 416 10.23 8.28 -18.92
CA GLY A 416 8.80 8.35 -19.23
C GLY A 416 7.90 8.77 -18.06
N TYR A 417 8.44 9.47 -17.05
CA TYR A 417 7.66 9.94 -15.91
C TYR A 417 8.09 11.35 -15.45
N ASP A 418 7.22 12.33 -15.65
CA ASP A 418 7.39 13.72 -15.26
C ASP A 418 6.06 14.36 -14.82
N ASP A 419 6.07 15.66 -14.45
CA ASP A 419 4.84 16.34 -14.01
C ASP A 419 3.78 16.45 -15.14
N SER A 420 4.14 16.29 -16.42
CA SER A 420 3.22 16.38 -17.56
C SER A 420 2.40 15.09 -17.76
N CYS A 421 2.96 13.92 -17.45
CA CYS A 421 2.28 12.64 -17.58
C CYS A 421 1.26 12.36 -16.45
N CYS A 422 1.25 13.18 -15.40
CA CYS A 422 0.40 13.00 -14.23
C CYS A 422 -0.66 14.10 -14.10
N HIS A 423 -1.72 13.81 -13.36
CA HIS A 423 -2.59 14.87 -12.83
C HIS A 423 -1.83 15.74 -11.82
N PRO A 424 -2.28 16.99 -11.59
CA PRO A 424 -1.63 17.92 -10.66
C PRO A 424 -1.38 17.31 -9.27
N ARG A 425 -0.34 17.77 -8.59
CA ARG A 425 0.00 17.30 -7.24
C ARG A 425 -1.18 17.48 -6.28
N ILE A 426 -1.37 16.51 -5.40
CA ILE A 426 -2.32 16.58 -4.28
C ILE A 426 -1.50 16.63 -3.00
N VAL A 427 -1.87 17.53 -2.09
CA VAL A 427 -1.28 17.59 -0.76
C VAL A 427 -1.88 16.46 0.08
N VAL A 428 -1.02 15.65 0.68
CA VAL A 428 -1.41 14.51 1.50
C VAL A 428 -0.55 14.53 2.76
N ALA A 429 -1.17 14.44 3.93
CA ALA A 429 -0.51 14.45 5.23
C ALA A 429 -0.19 13.03 5.71
N GLN A 430 0.91 12.86 6.43
CA GLN A 430 1.15 11.62 7.15
C GLN A 430 0.23 11.57 8.37
N ALA A 431 -0.20 10.37 8.78
CA ALA A 431 -1.12 10.21 9.90
C ALA A 431 -0.62 10.79 11.25
N ASN A 432 0.69 10.98 11.39
CA ASN A 432 1.34 11.42 12.62
C ASN A 432 1.67 12.93 12.65
N GLY A 433 1.26 13.70 11.62
CA GLY A 433 1.63 15.11 11.45
C GLY A 433 2.03 15.38 10.01
#